data_AF-A0A395NAN4-F1
#
_entry.id   AF-A0A395NAN4-F1
#
_cell.length_a   1.000
_cell.length_b   1.000
_cell.length_c   1.000
_cell.angle_alpha   90.00
_cell.angle_beta   90.00
_cell.angle_gamma   90.00
#
_symmetry.space_group_name_H-M   'P 1'
#
loop_
_entity.id
_entity.type
_entity.pdbx_description
1 polymer ?
#
loop_
_entity_poly.entity_id
_entity_poly.type
_entity_poly.pdbx_seq_one_letter_code
_entity_poly.pdbx_strand_id
1 'polypeptide(L)'
;PQGTAAYYPDYSRDAYDSPQAHIPPPHVRPPTSHGHARRSSAAANVPQRPSTVRPSTQAYRAKAAAATAPKATEADARKHRIPTGYSLKNWDPSEEPILLLGSVFDANSLGKWIYDWTVYRAGANSPIADMAGELWLLLIQLSGKVKRAEDIIGRVRSAENRETMNDFIEAGERLTDKLRSLLKACEAPMLKAAKKKQSGLGKNSGVEFVDTLFGRDRELAKTEKFMQSVRLFSLRFDANCEGILQNPSS
;
A
#
# COMPACT_ATOMS: atom_id res chain seq x y z
N PRO A 1 -47.99 -12.04 66.81
CA PRO A 1 -47.50 -10.64 66.80
C PRO A 1 -47.07 -10.24 65.38
N GLN A 2 -47.97 -9.48 64.73
CA GLN A 2 -47.80 -8.42 63.68
C GLN A 2 -46.70 -8.65 62.62
N GLY A 3 -47.01 -8.82 61.33
CA GLY A 3 -47.70 -7.89 60.42
C GLY A 3 -46.62 -7.13 59.62
N THR A 4 -46.60 -7.01 58.29
CA THR A 4 -47.67 -6.66 57.35
C THR A 4 -47.28 -7.02 55.90
N ALA A 5 -48.29 -7.37 55.10
CA ALA A 5 -48.26 -7.55 53.65
C ALA A 5 -48.61 -6.24 52.90
N ALA A 6 -48.22 -6.16 51.63
CA ALA A 6 -48.83 -5.38 50.52
C ALA A 6 -47.84 -5.41 49.34
N TYR A 7 -48.18 -5.37 48.04
CA TYR A 7 -49.40 -5.41 47.24
C TYR A 7 -48.90 -5.33 45.78
N TYR A 8 -49.38 -6.17 44.86
CA TYR A 8 -49.06 -6.15 43.42
C TYR A 8 -49.73 -4.92 42.74
N PRO A 9 -49.22 -4.40 41.60
CA PRO A 9 -49.70 -4.91 40.31
C PRO A 9 -48.75 -4.89 39.11
N ASP A 10 -49.03 -5.85 38.23
CA ASP A 10 -48.80 -5.92 36.80
C ASP A 10 -49.32 -4.66 36.05
N TYR A 11 -48.52 -4.13 35.12
CA TYR A 11 -48.96 -3.17 34.11
C TYR A 11 -48.22 -3.40 32.79
N SER A 12 -48.89 -4.12 31.89
CA SER A 12 -49.28 -3.69 30.53
C SER A 12 -48.40 -2.66 29.81
N ARG A 13 -47.72 -3.16 28.78
CA ARG A 13 -47.87 -2.79 27.36
C ARG A 13 -48.70 -1.52 27.04
N ASP A 14 -48.02 -0.39 26.91
CA ASP A 14 -48.42 0.78 26.11
C ASP A 14 -47.37 0.93 24.98
N ALA A 15 -47.66 0.72 23.69
CA ALA A 15 -48.53 1.53 22.82
C ALA A 15 -48.11 3.01 22.75
N TYR A 16 -46.85 3.27 22.37
CA TYR A 16 -46.49 4.58 21.84
C TYR A 16 -46.89 4.69 20.37
N ASP A 17 -48.04 5.32 20.19
CA ASP A 17 -48.43 6.07 19.00
C ASP A 17 -47.38 7.16 18.72
N SER A 18 -46.90 7.22 17.48
CA SER A 18 -46.07 8.32 17.00
C SER A 18 -46.56 8.76 15.62
N PRO A 19 -46.85 10.05 15.44
CA PRO A 19 -47.61 10.56 14.31
C PRO A 19 -46.85 10.48 12.99
N GLN A 20 -47.59 10.00 12.01
CA GLN A 20 -47.29 9.86 10.59
C GLN A 20 -46.86 11.20 9.98
N ALA A 21 -45.56 11.35 9.69
CA ALA A 21 -45.04 12.49 8.94
C ALA A 21 -45.36 12.32 7.45
N HIS A 22 -46.03 13.34 6.89
CA HIS A 22 -46.54 13.44 5.54
C HIS A 22 -45.49 13.17 4.43
N ILE A 23 -45.86 12.29 3.51
CA ILE A 23 -45.23 12.11 2.19
C ILE A 23 -45.75 13.21 1.25
N PRO A 24 -44.90 14.04 0.60
CA PRO A 24 -45.37 14.96 -0.43
C PRO A 24 -45.61 14.22 -1.77
N PRO A 25 -46.67 14.54 -2.53
CA PRO A 25 -47.00 13.88 -3.79
C PRO A 25 -46.06 14.33 -4.94
N PRO A 26 -45.90 13.50 -6.00
CA PRO A 26 -45.02 13.82 -7.13
C PRO A 26 -45.70 14.82 -8.08
N HIS A 27 -45.06 15.96 -8.32
CA HIS A 27 -45.48 16.90 -9.35
C HIS A 27 -44.95 16.51 -10.74
N VAL A 28 -45.88 16.09 -11.60
CA VAL A 28 -45.71 15.93 -13.05
C VAL A 28 -45.71 17.32 -13.70
N ARG A 29 -44.67 17.65 -14.49
CA ARG A 29 -44.69 18.81 -15.40
C ARG A 29 -44.72 18.35 -16.86
N PRO A 30 -45.63 18.88 -17.70
CA PRO A 30 -45.75 18.54 -19.13
C PRO A 30 -44.72 19.26 -20.01
N PRO A 31 -44.50 18.78 -21.26
CA PRO A 31 -43.44 19.24 -22.15
C PRO A 31 -43.89 20.46 -22.96
N THR A 32 -43.02 21.46 -23.12
CA THR A 32 -43.23 22.58 -24.05
C THR A 32 -42.29 22.45 -25.23
N SER A 33 -42.83 21.91 -26.33
CA SER A 33 -42.29 21.98 -27.68
C SER A 33 -42.65 23.33 -28.30
N HIS A 34 -41.67 24.10 -28.77
CA HIS A 34 -41.90 25.16 -29.76
C HIS A 34 -40.91 24.97 -30.91
N GLY A 35 -41.47 24.74 -32.10
CA GLY A 35 -40.75 24.63 -33.36
C GLY A 35 -40.86 25.90 -34.21
N HIS A 36 -40.12 25.85 -35.33
CA HIS A 36 -40.04 26.79 -36.47
C HIS A 36 -39.11 28.01 -36.21
N ALA A 37 -38.18 28.39 -37.09
CA ALA A 37 -38.24 28.41 -38.55
C ALA A 37 -36.87 28.26 -39.25
N ARG A 38 -36.93 27.81 -40.51
CA ARG A 38 -35.83 27.73 -41.48
C ARG A 38 -35.48 29.11 -42.03
N ARG A 39 -34.19 29.41 -42.27
CA ARG A 39 -33.76 30.27 -43.39
C ARG A 39 -32.37 29.88 -43.90
N SER A 40 -32.25 29.90 -45.22
CA SER A 40 -31.22 29.28 -46.04
C SER A 40 -29.98 30.16 -46.30
N SER A 41 -28.86 29.47 -46.54
CA SER A 41 -27.74 29.77 -47.46
C SER A 41 -26.95 31.08 -47.36
N ALA A 42 -25.71 30.96 -46.89
CA ALA A 42 -24.53 31.60 -47.50
C ALA A 42 -23.31 30.69 -47.30
N ALA A 43 -22.64 30.33 -48.40
CA ALA A 43 -21.45 29.50 -48.43
C ALA A 43 -20.19 30.35 -48.21
N ALA A 44 -19.25 29.87 -47.40
CA ALA A 44 -17.84 30.22 -47.49
C ALA A 44 -16.97 29.17 -46.77
N ASN A 45 -16.20 28.41 -47.56
CA ASN A 45 -14.95 27.71 -47.26
C ASN A 45 -14.77 27.02 -45.89
N VAL A 46 -14.96 25.70 -45.88
CA VAL A 46 -14.20 24.80 -44.99
C VAL A 46 -13.75 23.56 -45.79
N PRO A 47 -12.44 23.26 -45.86
CA PRO A 47 -11.93 22.15 -46.66
C PRO A 47 -12.37 20.78 -46.10
N GLN A 48 -12.86 19.94 -47.01
CA GLN A 48 -13.26 18.55 -46.78
C GLN A 48 -12.06 17.69 -46.38
N ARG A 49 -12.13 17.07 -45.19
CA ARG A 49 -11.18 16.03 -44.77
C ARG A 49 -11.62 14.68 -45.36
N PRO A 50 -10.74 13.92 -46.03
CA PRO A 50 -11.10 12.63 -46.61
C PRO A 50 -11.54 11.62 -45.54
N SER A 51 -12.67 10.96 -45.81
CA SER A 51 -13.14 9.80 -45.05
C SER A 51 -12.26 8.60 -45.39
N THR A 52 -11.38 8.23 -44.46
CA THR A 52 -10.59 7.01 -44.56
C THR A 52 -10.51 6.29 -43.21
N VAL A 53 -11.08 5.09 -43.22
CA VAL A 53 -10.68 3.89 -42.47
C VAL A 53 -11.00 3.87 -40.96
N ARG A 54 -12.01 3.05 -40.63
CA ARG A 54 -12.22 2.42 -39.32
C ARG A 54 -10.88 1.88 -38.77
N PRO A 55 -10.44 2.23 -37.56
CA PRO A 55 -9.36 1.49 -36.91
C PRO A 55 -9.88 0.10 -36.58
N SER A 56 -9.33 -0.90 -37.27
CA SER A 56 -9.51 -2.30 -36.90
C SER A 56 -9.02 -2.45 -35.46
N THR A 57 -9.81 -3.13 -34.63
CA THR A 57 -9.42 -3.62 -33.32
C THR A 57 -8.31 -4.65 -33.47
N GLN A 58 -7.11 -4.18 -33.78
CA GLN A 58 -5.91 -4.99 -33.74
C GLN A 58 -5.42 -4.90 -32.30
N ALA A 59 -5.71 -5.98 -31.57
CA ALA A 59 -5.21 -6.20 -30.24
C ALA A 59 -3.69 -5.99 -30.20
N TYR A 60 -3.27 -4.81 -29.74
CA TYR A 60 -2.00 -4.64 -29.04
C TYR A 60 -2.13 -5.33 -27.67
N ARG A 61 -2.33 -6.64 -27.70
CA ARG A 61 -1.70 -7.56 -26.76
C ARG A 61 -0.26 -7.77 -27.23
N ALA A 62 0.50 -6.69 -27.33
CA ALA A 62 1.86 -6.79 -26.86
C ALA A 62 1.73 -6.77 -25.34
N LYS A 63 1.42 -7.94 -24.78
CA LYS A 63 1.89 -8.27 -23.44
C LYS A 63 3.39 -8.06 -23.58
N ALA A 64 3.89 -6.88 -23.20
CA ALA A 64 5.28 -6.79 -22.78
C ALA A 64 5.36 -7.94 -21.79
N ALA A 65 6.01 -9.03 -22.20
CA ALA A 65 6.20 -10.16 -21.33
C ALA A 65 6.85 -9.52 -20.13
N ALA A 66 6.11 -9.39 -19.02
CA ALA A 66 6.66 -8.92 -17.78
C ALA A 66 7.85 -9.83 -17.60
N ALA A 67 9.06 -9.28 -17.81
CA ALA A 67 10.28 -10.07 -17.76
C ALA A 67 10.18 -10.80 -16.43
N THR A 68 10.05 -12.13 -16.49
CA THR A 68 9.79 -12.91 -15.29
C THR A 68 10.92 -12.57 -14.34
N ALA A 69 10.59 -11.92 -13.21
CA ALA A 69 11.57 -11.48 -12.25
C ALA A 69 12.55 -12.64 -11.98
N PRO A 70 13.86 -12.38 -11.95
CA PRO A 70 14.84 -13.44 -11.76
C PRO A 70 14.46 -14.28 -10.54
N LYS A 71 14.41 -15.60 -10.70
CA LYS A 71 14.09 -16.48 -9.57
C LYS A 71 15.32 -16.58 -8.68
N ALA A 72 15.19 -16.13 -7.43
CA ALA A 72 16.24 -16.27 -6.43
C ALA A 72 16.65 -17.74 -6.23
N THR A 73 17.97 -17.95 -6.13
CA THR A 73 18.61 -19.26 -5.97
C THR A 73 19.30 -19.37 -4.61
N GLU A 74 19.68 -20.59 -4.22
CA GLU A 74 20.50 -20.84 -3.01
C GLU A 74 21.88 -20.14 -3.08
N ALA A 75 22.40 -19.89 -4.29
CA ALA A 75 23.64 -19.13 -4.46
C ALA A 75 23.46 -17.66 -4.08
N ASP A 76 22.33 -17.06 -4.47
CA ASP A 76 21.97 -15.68 -4.11
C ASP A 76 21.75 -15.57 -2.59
N ALA A 77 21.03 -16.54 -2.00
CA ALA A 77 20.82 -16.60 -0.56
C ALA A 77 22.15 -16.60 0.22
N ARG A 78 23.12 -17.40 -0.23
CA ARG A 78 24.46 -17.45 0.38
C ARG A 78 25.24 -16.15 0.24
N LYS A 79 25.12 -15.44 -0.90
CA LYS A 79 25.75 -14.11 -1.10
C LYS A 79 25.26 -13.11 -0.06
N HIS A 80 23.96 -13.14 0.24
CA HIS A 80 23.32 -12.28 1.25
C HIS A 80 23.28 -12.88 2.66
N ARG A 81 24.00 -13.98 2.92
CA ARG A 81 24.06 -14.66 4.24
C ARG A 81 22.69 -15.06 4.79
N ILE A 82 21.74 -15.37 3.92
CA ILE A 82 20.41 -15.87 4.30
C ILE A 82 20.56 -17.31 4.84
N PRO A 83 19.99 -17.62 6.02
CA PRO A 83 20.04 -18.97 6.57
C PRO A 83 19.35 -20.02 5.69
N THR A 84 19.87 -21.26 5.71
CA THR A 84 19.29 -22.37 4.96
C THR A 84 17.85 -22.67 5.37
N GLY A 85 17.02 -23.09 4.41
CA GLY A 85 15.61 -23.41 4.65
C GLY A 85 14.64 -22.22 4.59
N TYR A 86 15.14 -21.01 4.37
CA TYR A 86 14.28 -19.85 4.09
C TYR A 86 13.65 -19.94 2.69
N SER A 87 12.39 -19.54 2.58
CA SER A 87 11.69 -19.51 1.30
C SER A 87 12.09 -18.26 0.49
N LEU A 88 12.70 -18.47 -0.67
CA LEU A 88 13.16 -17.40 -1.57
C LEU A 88 12.10 -16.96 -2.61
N LYS A 89 10.88 -17.51 -2.54
CA LYS A 89 9.87 -17.36 -3.61
C LYS A 89 9.38 -15.93 -3.84
N ASN A 90 9.50 -15.09 -2.82
CA ASN A 90 9.00 -13.72 -2.84
C ASN A 90 10.14 -12.70 -2.93
N TRP A 91 11.36 -13.11 -3.27
CA TRP A 91 12.52 -12.21 -3.30
C TRP A 91 13.09 -12.11 -4.71
N ASP A 92 13.22 -10.88 -5.20
CA ASP A 92 14.08 -10.58 -6.34
C ASP A 92 15.56 -10.58 -5.89
N PRO A 93 16.43 -11.46 -6.42
CA PRO A 93 17.82 -11.58 -5.99
C PRO A 93 18.69 -10.35 -6.33
N SER A 94 18.18 -9.39 -7.10
CA SER A 94 18.83 -8.11 -7.34
C SER A 94 18.48 -7.03 -6.30
N GLU A 95 17.52 -7.30 -5.42
CA GLU A 95 17.06 -6.40 -4.36
C GLU A 95 17.56 -6.85 -2.98
N GLU A 96 17.62 -5.92 -2.03
CA GLU A 96 18.09 -6.21 -0.67
C GLU A 96 17.08 -7.09 0.08
N PRO A 97 17.49 -8.22 0.68
CA PRO A 97 16.56 -9.16 1.31
C PRO A 97 16.08 -8.70 2.67
N ILE A 98 14.78 -8.89 2.89
CA ILE A 98 14.07 -8.65 4.14
C ILE A 98 13.50 -9.99 4.63
N LEU A 99 13.93 -10.41 5.83
CA LEU A 99 13.58 -11.71 6.39
C LEU A 99 12.36 -11.58 7.32
N LEU A 100 11.39 -12.48 7.17
CA LEU A 100 10.23 -12.60 8.06
C LEU A 100 9.80 -14.07 8.16
N LEU A 101 9.86 -14.65 9.37
CA LEU A 101 9.40 -16.02 9.67
C LEU A 101 9.77 -17.09 8.61
N GLY A 102 11.07 -17.19 8.29
CA GLY A 102 11.54 -18.21 7.34
C GLY A 102 11.18 -17.93 5.87
N SER A 103 10.72 -16.72 5.55
CA SER A 103 10.53 -16.25 4.17
C SER A 103 11.42 -15.04 3.91
N VAL A 104 11.88 -14.91 2.67
CA VAL A 104 12.66 -13.76 2.18
C VAL A 104 11.79 -12.94 1.23
N PHE A 105 11.84 -11.64 1.42
CA PHE A 105 11.14 -10.65 0.62
C PHE A 105 12.12 -9.59 0.13
N ASP A 106 11.75 -8.84 -0.88
CA ASP A 106 12.27 -7.51 -1.17
C ASP A 106 11.26 -6.46 -0.67
N ALA A 107 11.62 -5.18 -0.75
CA ALA A 107 10.75 -4.10 -0.28
C ALA A 107 9.38 -4.06 -0.97
N ASN A 108 9.34 -4.37 -2.27
CA ASN A 108 8.09 -4.37 -3.04
C ASN A 108 7.22 -5.57 -2.67
N SER A 109 7.79 -6.78 -2.64
CA SER A 109 7.04 -8.00 -2.32
C SER A 109 6.59 -8.03 -0.86
N LEU A 110 7.38 -7.50 0.08
CA LEU A 110 6.96 -7.33 1.47
C LEU A 110 5.81 -6.33 1.58
N GLY A 111 5.95 -5.14 1.00
CA GLY A 111 4.92 -4.11 1.07
C GLY A 111 3.60 -4.60 0.48
N LYS A 112 3.64 -5.28 -0.66
CA LYS A 112 2.47 -5.93 -1.24
C LYS A 112 1.87 -6.98 -0.31
N TRP A 113 2.70 -7.84 0.28
CA TRP A 113 2.24 -8.88 1.22
C TRP A 113 1.53 -8.26 2.43
N ILE A 114 2.07 -7.18 3.01
CA ILE A 114 1.44 -6.45 4.12
C ILE A 114 0.09 -5.86 3.69
N TYR A 115 0.04 -5.21 2.51
CA TYR A 115 -1.18 -4.64 1.97
C TYR A 115 -2.27 -5.71 1.74
N ASP A 116 -1.92 -6.80 1.05
CA ASP A 116 -2.84 -7.90 0.75
C ASP A 116 -3.45 -8.48 2.04
N TRP A 117 -2.66 -8.70 3.09
CA TRP A 117 -3.17 -9.18 4.38
C TRP A 117 -4.01 -8.15 5.12
N THR A 118 -3.69 -6.86 4.97
CA THR A 118 -4.48 -5.79 5.58
C THR A 118 -5.85 -5.68 4.93
N VAL A 119 -5.91 -5.73 3.59
CA VAL A 119 -7.15 -5.83 2.82
C VAL A 119 -7.93 -7.08 3.20
N TYR A 120 -7.24 -8.23 3.34
CA TYR A 120 -7.85 -9.48 3.76
C TYR A 120 -8.52 -9.38 5.14
N ARG A 121 -7.86 -8.72 6.10
CA ARG A 121 -8.33 -8.59 7.49
C ARG A 121 -9.43 -7.54 7.66
N ALA A 122 -9.25 -6.34 7.09
CA ALA A 122 -10.06 -5.17 7.41
C ALA A 122 -10.86 -4.62 6.22
N GLY A 123 -10.64 -5.14 5.02
CA GLY A 123 -11.26 -4.67 3.78
C GLY A 123 -10.50 -3.53 3.11
N ALA A 124 -10.61 -3.45 1.78
CA ALA A 124 -9.86 -2.50 0.95
C ALA A 124 -10.22 -1.03 1.21
N ASN A 125 -11.44 -0.76 1.70
CA ASN A 125 -11.92 0.60 1.97
C ASN A 125 -11.70 1.01 3.44
N SER A 126 -10.87 0.28 4.19
CA SER A 126 -10.59 0.60 5.60
C SER A 126 -9.44 1.61 5.71
N PRO A 127 -9.45 2.51 6.71
CA PRO A 127 -8.34 3.45 6.93
C PRO A 127 -6.97 2.76 7.13
N ILE A 128 -6.96 1.54 7.69
CA ILE A 128 -5.72 0.79 7.85
C ILE A 128 -5.21 0.20 6.52
N ALA A 129 -6.10 -0.08 5.56
CA ALA A 129 -5.69 -0.50 4.22
C ALA A 129 -5.03 0.66 3.45
N ASP A 130 -5.54 1.88 3.60
CA ASP A 130 -4.89 3.09 3.06
C ASP A 130 -3.48 3.27 3.66
N MET A 131 -3.35 3.14 4.97
CA MET A 131 -2.06 3.21 5.67
C MET A 131 -1.09 2.11 5.20
N ALA A 132 -1.57 0.88 5.00
CA ALA A 132 -0.76 -0.21 4.48
C ALA A 132 -0.33 0.02 3.03
N GLY A 133 -1.19 0.62 2.21
CA GLY A 133 -0.86 1.01 0.84
C GLY A 133 0.22 2.08 0.81
N GLU A 134 0.13 3.08 1.70
CA GLU A 134 1.16 4.08 1.85
C GLU A 134 2.48 3.47 2.35
N LEU A 135 2.43 2.59 3.36
CA LEU A 135 3.61 1.89 3.85
C LEU A 135 4.31 1.13 2.73
N TRP A 136 3.57 0.44 1.86
CA TRP A 136 4.12 -0.25 0.71
C TRP A 136 4.89 0.70 -0.21
N LEU A 137 4.32 1.85 -0.57
CA LEU A 137 5.01 2.84 -1.40
C LEU A 137 6.26 3.41 -0.73
N LEU A 138 6.21 3.66 0.58
CA LEU A 138 7.36 4.13 1.35
C LEU A 138 8.50 3.11 1.37
N LEU A 139 8.19 1.81 1.45
CA LEU A 139 9.20 0.75 1.39
C LEU A 139 9.92 0.74 0.03
N ILE A 140 9.16 0.81 -1.08
CA ILE A 140 9.73 0.87 -2.43
C ILE A 140 10.61 2.11 -2.60
N GLN A 141 10.14 3.26 -2.11
CA GLN A 141 10.89 4.51 -2.22
C GLN A 141 12.19 4.46 -1.42
N LEU A 142 12.15 3.96 -0.19
CA LEU A 142 13.32 3.82 0.67
C LEU A 142 14.38 2.93 0.00
N SER A 143 14.00 1.71 -0.40
CA SER A 143 14.95 0.77 -1.01
C SER A 143 15.50 1.30 -2.33
N GLY A 144 14.64 1.88 -3.18
CA GLY A 144 15.04 2.42 -4.47
C GLY A 144 16.00 3.59 -4.35
N LYS A 145 15.81 4.48 -3.37
CA LYS A 145 16.71 5.60 -3.11
C LYS A 145 18.08 5.15 -2.59
N VAL A 146 18.10 4.26 -1.59
CA VAL A 146 19.35 3.71 -1.02
C VAL A 146 20.16 2.97 -2.09
N LYS A 147 19.54 2.03 -2.80
CA LYS A 147 20.18 1.27 -3.88
C LYS A 147 20.76 2.18 -4.96
N ARG A 148 20.00 3.18 -5.41
CA ARG A 148 20.49 4.14 -6.42
C ARG A 148 21.69 4.94 -5.91
N ALA A 149 21.70 5.31 -4.62
CA ALA A 149 22.83 6.01 -4.02
C ALA A 149 24.07 5.11 -3.97
N GLU A 150 23.93 3.86 -3.54
CA GLU A 150 25.00 2.86 -3.50
C GLU A 150 25.58 2.57 -4.89
N ASP A 151 24.73 2.47 -5.92
CA ASP A 151 25.17 2.21 -7.30
C ASP A 151 26.01 3.36 -7.90
N ILE A 152 25.76 4.59 -7.44
CA ILE A 152 26.36 5.80 -8.00
C ILE A 152 27.55 6.30 -7.18
N ILE A 153 27.63 6.00 -5.88
CA ILE A 153 28.63 6.59 -4.96
C ILE A 153 30.07 6.44 -5.43
N GLY A 154 30.42 5.29 -6.04
CA GLY A 154 31.75 5.03 -6.58
C GLY A 154 32.14 5.91 -7.77
N ARG A 155 31.16 6.60 -8.39
CA ARG A 155 31.36 7.55 -9.48
C ARG A 155 31.42 9.00 -9.00
N VAL A 156 31.08 9.28 -7.74
CA VAL A 156 31.00 10.63 -7.17
C VAL A 156 32.41 11.18 -6.90
N ARG A 157 32.82 12.20 -7.66
CA ARG A 157 34.18 12.77 -7.58
C ARG A 157 34.34 13.73 -6.43
N SER A 158 33.43 14.68 -6.26
CA SER A 158 33.45 15.64 -5.15
C SER A 158 33.42 14.91 -3.80
N ALA A 159 34.34 15.28 -2.91
CA ALA A 159 34.43 14.68 -1.57
C ALA A 159 33.21 15.02 -0.71
N GLU A 160 32.75 16.28 -0.77
CA GLU A 160 31.57 16.77 -0.06
C GLU A 160 30.28 16.08 -0.54
N ASN A 161 30.11 15.93 -1.86
CA ASN A 161 28.96 15.22 -2.42
C ASN A 161 28.97 13.73 -2.01
N ARG A 162 30.15 13.13 -1.95
CA ARG A 162 30.32 11.74 -1.52
C ARG A 162 30.03 11.55 -0.03
N GLU A 163 30.46 12.48 0.81
CA GLU A 163 30.10 12.51 2.25
C GLU A 163 28.58 12.63 2.42
N THR A 164 27.96 13.61 1.75
CA THR A 164 26.50 13.80 1.78
C THR A 164 25.76 12.53 1.37
N MET A 165 26.18 11.88 0.28
CA MET A 165 25.55 10.64 -0.18
C MET A 165 25.74 9.48 0.81
N ASN A 166 26.92 9.32 1.40
CA ASN A 166 27.17 8.30 2.42
C ASN A 166 26.27 8.52 3.65
N ASP A 167 26.10 9.75 4.11
CA ASP A 167 25.21 10.08 5.23
C ASP A 167 23.77 9.62 4.96
N PHE A 168 23.30 9.78 3.71
CA PHE A 168 21.98 9.30 3.30
C PHE A 168 21.90 7.78 3.14
N ILE A 169 22.95 7.11 2.65
CA ILE A 169 23.01 5.64 2.62
C ILE A 169 22.90 5.10 4.05
N GLU A 170 23.73 5.60 4.98
CA GLU A 170 23.67 5.18 6.39
C GLU A 170 22.33 5.52 7.05
N ALA A 171 21.74 6.68 6.74
CA ALA A 171 20.41 7.03 7.24
C ALA A 171 19.32 6.07 6.71
N GLY A 172 19.44 5.64 5.46
CA GLY A 172 18.59 4.63 4.84
C GLY A 172 18.73 3.26 5.51
N GLU A 173 19.96 2.80 5.75
CA GLU A 173 20.25 1.57 6.49
C GLU A 173 19.63 1.60 7.90
N ARG A 174 19.78 2.72 8.62
CA ARG A 174 19.15 2.92 9.94
C ARG A 174 17.62 2.86 9.89
N LEU A 175 16.99 3.24 8.78
CA LEU A 175 15.54 3.06 8.59
C LEU A 175 15.20 1.60 8.30
N THR A 176 15.99 0.91 7.48
CA THR A 176 15.84 -0.53 7.23
C THR A 176 15.96 -1.34 8.51
N ASP A 177 16.82 -0.95 9.46
CA ASP A 177 16.90 -1.58 10.77
C ASP A 177 15.67 -1.34 11.64
N LYS A 178 15.06 -0.15 11.57
CA LYS A 178 13.77 0.13 12.24
C LYS A 178 12.65 -0.74 11.66
N LEU A 179 12.62 -0.93 10.34
CA LEU A 179 11.70 -1.87 9.70
C LEU A 179 11.93 -3.29 10.21
N ARG A 180 13.18 -3.75 10.25
CA ARG A 180 13.54 -5.09 10.76
C ARG A 180 13.10 -5.27 12.22
N SER A 181 13.23 -4.24 13.04
CA SER A 181 12.76 -4.24 14.43
C SER A 181 11.24 -4.38 14.53
N LEU A 182 10.47 -3.65 13.70
CA LEU A 182 9.01 -3.78 13.62
C LEU A 182 8.58 -5.19 13.21
N LEU A 183 9.21 -5.74 12.16
CA LEU A 183 8.94 -7.10 11.70
C LEU A 183 9.22 -8.12 12.80
N LYS A 184 10.34 -7.94 13.52
CA LYS A 184 10.71 -8.82 14.64
C LYS A 184 9.70 -8.80 15.77
N ALA A 185 9.12 -7.64 16.09
CA ALA A 185 8.08 -7.50 17.10
C ALA A 185 6.78 -8.25 16.70
N CYS A 186 6.54 -8.43 15.41
CA CYS A 186 5.38 -9.18 14.90
C CYS A 186 5.58 -10.71 14.94
N GLU A 187 6.81 -11.20 14.92
CA GLU A 187 7.10 -12.64 14.78
C GLU A 187 6.54 -13.50 15.92
N ALA A 188 6.74 -13.11 17.17
CA ALA A 188 6.34 -13.93 18.32
C ALA A 188 4.80 -14.12 18.40
N PRO A 189 3.98 -13.07 18.24
CA PRO A 189 2.52 -13.24 18.12
C PRO A 189 2.10 -14.12 16.94
N MET A 190 2.69 -13.91 15.76
CA MET A 190 2.37 -14.70 14.57
C MET A 190 2.66 -16.20 14.73
N LEU A 191 3.77 -16.54 15.41
CA LEU A 191 4.13 -17.92 15.72
C LEU A 191 3.15 -18.56 16.71
N LYS A 192 2.62 -17.78 17.68
CA LYS A 192 1.56 -18.24 18.58
C LYS A 192 0.24 -18.46 17.85
N ALA A 193 -0.09 -17.63 16.87
CA ALA A 193 -1.29 -17.75 16.05
C ALA A 193 -1.18 -18.87 14.99
N ALA A 194 0.04 -19.27 14.62
CA ALA A 194 0.29 -20.36 13.68
C ALA A 194 -0.17 -21.70 14.28
N LYS A 195 -0.94 -22.48 13.53
CA LYS A 195 -1.23 -23.87 13.92
C LYS A 195 0.03 -24.72 13.69
N LYS A 196 0.37 -25.61 14.64
CA LYS A 196 1.58 -26.46 14.69
C LYS A 196 1.88 -27.36 13.47
N LYS A 197 1.11 -27.30 12.37
CA LYS A 197 1.21 -28.24 11.22
C LYS A 197 1.42 -27.57 9.84
N GLN A 198 1.62 -26.26 9.74
CA GLN A 198 1.92 -25.62 8.44
C GLN A 198 3.34 -25.03 8.44
N SER A 199 4.12 -25.37 7.42
CA SER A 199 5.34 -24.68 7.06
C SER A 199 4.98 -23.34 6.39
N GLY A 200 5.45 -22.23 6.96
CA GLY A 200 5.24 -20.88 6.43
C GLY A 200 4.15 -20.06 7.11
N LEU A 201 3.94 -18.82 6.62
CA LEU A 201 2.93 -17.89 7.14
C LEU A 201 1.52 -18.37 6.75
N GLY A 202 0.87 -19.10 7.64
CA GLY A 202 -0.53 -19.49 7.48
C GLY A 202 -1.48 -18.31 7.65
N LYS A 203 -2.76 -18.50 7.30
CA LYS A 203 -3.79 -17.45 7.34
C LYS A 203 -3.91 -16.74 8.69
N ASN A 204 -3.84 -17.48 9.79
CA ASN A 204 -3.91 -16.91 11.12
C ASN A 204 -2.68 -16.05 11.45
N SER A 205 -1.51 -16.41 10.95
CA SER A 205 -0.28 -15.63 11.13
C SER A 205 -0.32 -14.33 10.33
N GLY A 206 -0.87 -14.36 9.12
CA GLY A 206 -1.08 -13.14 8.31
C GLY A 206 -2.03 -12.16 8.98
N VAL A 207 -3.16 -12.64 9.51
CA VAL A 207 -4.10 -11.80 10.29
C VAL A 207 -3.41 -11.24 11.53
N GLU A 208 -2.77 -12.10 12.35
CA GLU A 208 -2.09 -11.69 13.57
C GLU A 208 -0.96 -10.67 13.31
N PHE A 209 -0.26 -10.76 12.18
CA PHE A 209 0.73 -9.75 11.78
C PHE A 209 0.07 -8.37 11.66
N VAL A 210 -1.05 -8.27 10.95
CA VAL A 210 -1.77 -7.00 10.74
C VAL A 210 -2.34 -6.49 12.07
N ASP A 211 -2.89 -7.38 12.90
CA ASP A 211 -3.32 -7.06 14.28
C ASP A 211 -2.17 -6.50 15.11
N THR A 212 -0.94 -6.98 14.92
CA THR A 212 0.24 -6.52 15.65
C THR A 212 0.75 -5.18 15.12
N LEU A 213 1.01 -5.10 13.81
CA LEU A 213 1.65 -3.98 13.15
C LEU A 213 0.80 -2.70 13.23
N PHE A 214 -0.52 -2.85 13.07
CA PHE A 214 -1.48 -1.74 13.07
C PHE A 214 -2.39 -1.72 14.31
N GLY A 215 -2.10 -2.55 15.31
CA GLY A 215 -2.83 -2.55 16.57
C GLY A 215 -2.52 -1.30 17.40
N ARG A 216 -3.56 -0.56 17.82
CA ARG A 216 -3.43 0.69 18.58
C ARG A 216 -2.57 0.55 19.84
N ASP A 217 -2.78 -0.53 20.59
CA ASP A 217 -2.04 -0.84 21.82
C ASP A 217 -0.83 -1.77 21.57
N ARG A 218 -0.38 -1.87 20.32
CA ARG A 218 0.72 -2.73 19.88
C ARG A 218 1.77 -1.90 19.16
N GLU A 219 2.05 -2.19 17.88
CA GLU A 219 3.15 -1.54 17.16
C GLU A 219 2.71 -0.31 16.36
N LEU A 220 1.42 0.07 16.34
CA LEU A 220 0.91 1.17 15.51
C LEU A 220 1.71 2.47 15.63
N ALA A 221 1.96 2.94 16.86
CA ALA A 221 2.71 4.18 17.08
C ALA A 221 4.15 4.13 16.53
N LYS A 222 4.79 2.95 16.58
CA LYS A 222 6.13 2.75 16.01
C LYS A 222 6.07 2.66 14.48
N THR A 223 5.03 2.03 13.93
CA THR A 223 4.75 1.97 12.49
C THR A 223 4.56 3.38 11.92
N GLU A 224 3.73 4.21 12.54
CA GLU A 224 3.51 5.61 12.12
C GLU A 224 4.79 6.44 12.21
N LYS A 225 5.56 6.28 13.30
CA LYS A 225 6.87 6.95 13.46
C LYS A 225 7.88 6.52 12.40
N PHE A 226 7.90 5.23 12.05
CA PHE A 226 8.74 4.71 10.97
C PHE A 226 8.32 5.34 9.63
N MET A 227 7.04 5.29 9.28
CA MET A 227 6.52 5.88 8.05
C MET A 227 6.87 7.38 7.95
N GLN A 228 6.69 8.14 9.04
CA GLN A 228 7.05 9.56 9.06
C GLN A 228 8.55 9.79 8.88
N SER A 229 9.39 8.92 9.45
CA SER A 229 10.84 9.00 9.28
C SER A 229 11.25 8.73 7.82
N VAL A 230 10.59 7.78 7.14
CA VAL A 230 10.84 7.48 5.73
C VAL A 230 10.36 8.62 4.82
N ARG A 231 9.23 9.27 5.12
CA ARG A 231 8.78 10.47 4.40
C ARG A 231 9.80 11.61 4.49
N LEU A 232 10.27 11.90 5.70
CA LEU A 232 11.27 12.94 5.93
C LEU A 232 12.60 12.61 5.24
N PHE A 233 13.04 11.36 5.35
CA PHE A 233 14.21 10.87 4.63
C PHE A 233 14.07 11.10 3.12
N SER A 234 12.95 10.67 2.53
CA SER A 234 12.72 10.79 1.09
C SER A 234 12.76 12.25 0.63
N LEU A 235 12.08 13.15 1.35
CA LEU A 235 12.11 14.58 1.06
C LEU A 235 13.53 15.16 1.09
N ARG A 236 14.31 14.82 2.12
CA ARG A 236 15.69 15.31 2.26
C ARG A 236 16.61 14.68 1.22
N PHE A 237 16.45 13.40 0.93
CA PHE A 237 17.21 12.72 -0.10
C PHE A 237 16.98 13.40 -1.46
N ASP A 238 15.72 13.65 -1.84
CA ASP A 238 15.39 14.30 -3.10
C ASP A 238 15.99 15.72 -3.17
N ALA A 239 15.98 16.47 -2.06
CA ALA A 239 16.54 17.81 -2.01
C ALA A 239 18.08 17.87 -2.11
N ASN A 240 18.79 16.88 -1.58
CA ASN A 240 20.26 16.93 -1.44
C ASN A 240 20.99 16.01 -2.44
N CYS A 241 20.38 14.89 -2.83
CA CYS A 241 21.04 13.87 -3.63
C CYS A 241 20.68 13.95 -5.12
N GLU A 242 19.54 14.53 -5.50
CA GLU A 242 19.07 14.49 -6.91
C GLU A 242 20.07 15.12 -7.88
N GLY A 243 20.67 16.27 -7.52
CA GLY A 243 21.71 16.91 -8.34
C GLY A 243 22.97 16.05 -8.50
N ILE A 244 23.36 15.35 -7.43
CA ILE A 244 24.53 14.46 -7.40
C ILE A 244 24.26 13.23 -8.26
N LEU A 245 23.04 12.66 -8.17
CA LEU A 245 22.62 11.49 -8.95
C LEU A 245 22.60 11.78 -10.44
N GLN A 246 22.18 12.99 -10.84
CA GLN A 246 22.15 13.40 -12.24
C GLN A 246 23.54 13.70 -12.80
N ASN A 247 24.44 14.25 -11.98
CA ASN A 247 25.79 14.65 -12.40
C ASN A 247 26.88 14.16 -11.44
N PRO A 248 27.15 12.84 -11.34
CA PRO A 248 28.09 12.29 -10.35
C PRO A 248 29.54 12.78 -10.50
N SER A 249 29.91 13.21 -11.70
CA SER A 249 31.28 13.68 -12.00
C SER A 249 31.54 15.14 -11.66
N SER A 250 30.50 15.90 -11.29
CA SER A 250 30.60 17.34 -10.99
C SER A 250 31.05 17.60 -9.55
#